data_AF-A0A835ASF4-F1
#
_entry.id   AF-A0A835ASF4-F1
#
_cell.length_a   1.000
_cell.length_b   1.000
_cell.length_c   1.000
_cell.angle_alpha   90.00
_cell.angle_beta   90.00
_cell.angle_gamma   90.00
#
_symmetry.space_group_name_H-M   'P 1'
#
loop_
_entity.id
_entity.type
_entity.pdbx_description
1 polymer ?
#
loop_
_entity_poly.entity_id
_entity_poly.type
_entity_poly.pdbx_seq_one_letter_code
_entity_poly.pdbx_strand_id
1 'polypeptide(L)'
;MVIAAPPAEKLKVMEETFNAAVAPDPAGCPTVDKSFCETSSKIQEVYEKFSTLICAVPQAKMAEMKGVASNQKYVMDTTINDANATGDKKKIAGILAAYRKAADAVIAAALAETLKVMEEAFMAATVHPHA
;
A
#
# COMPACT_ATOMS: atom_id res chain seq x y z
N MET A 1 17.96 -8.27 3.70
CA MET A 1 16.91 -8.76 2.77
C MET A 1 17.50 -9.34 1.49
N VAL A 2 18.30 -8.59 0.72
CA VAL A 2 18.90 -9.06 -0.55
C VAL A 2 19.70 -10.38 -0.42
N ILE A 3 20.57 -10.51 0.61
CA ILE A 3 21.43 -11.70 0.78
C ILE A 3 20.61 -12.98 1.05
N ALA A 4 19.47 -12.84 1.73
CA ALA A 4 18.59 -13.95 2.11
C ALA A 4 17.56 -14.33 1.02
N ALA A 5 17.43 -13.53 -0.04
CA ALA A 5 16.50 -13.82 -1.12
C ALA A 5 16.98 -15.01 -1.98
N PRO A 6 16.06 -15.83 -2.53
CA PRO A 6 16.39 -16.86 -3.52
C PRO A 6 17.18 -16.27 -4.69
N PRO A 7 18.13 -17.02 -5.32
CA PRO A 7 18.97 -16.48 -6.39
C PRO A 7 18.21 -15.75 -7.51
N ALA A 8 17.05 -16.27 -7.92
CA ALA A 8 16.21 -15.67 -8.96
C ALA A 8 15.59 -14.32 -8.55
N GLU A 9 15.37 -14.09 -7.24
CA GLU A 9 14.70 -12.89 -6.72
C GLU A 9 15.71 -11.82 -6.25
N LYS A 10 17.00 -12.14 -6.18
CA LYS A 10 18.02 -11.23 -5.59
C LYS A 10 18.06 -9.87 -6.28
N LEU A 11 18.01 -9.82 -7.60
CA LEU A 11 18.04 -8.57 -8.36
C LEU A 11 16.80 -7.73 -8.11
N LYS A 12 15.62 -8.36 -8.13
CA LYS A 12 14.34 -7.69 -7.83
C LYS A 12 14.33 -7.12 -6.40
N VAL A 13 14.71 -7.92 -5.40
CA VAL A 13 14.77 -7.46 -4.01
C VAL A 13 15.80 -6.34 -3.82
N MET A 14 16.91 -6.36 -4.57
CA MET A 14 17.89 -5.27 -4.57
C MET A 14 17.30 -3.97 -5.12
N GLU A 15 16.62 -4.03 -6.27
CA GLU A 15 15.92 -2.89 -6.86
C GLU A 15 14.85 -2.31 -5.93
N GLU A 16 13.96 -3.16 -5.39
CA GLU A 16 12.93 -2.76 -4.42
C GLU A 16 13.53 -2.09 -3.18
N THR A 17 14.67 -2.60 -2.69
CA THR A 17 15.37 -2.02 -1.54
C THR A 17 15.90 -0.61 -1.86
N PHE A 18 16.44 -0.40 -3.06
CA PHE A 18 16.91 0.93 -3.46
C PHE A 18 15.76 1.90 -3.70
N ASN A 19 14.67 1.45 -4.33
CA ASN A 19 13.50 2.28 -4.57
C ASN A 19 12.86 2.72 -3.23
N ALA A 20 12.81 1.81 -2.25
CA ALA A 20 12.36 2.14 -0.89
C ALA A 20 13.27 3.17 -0.19
N ALA A 21 14.58 3.13 -0.43
CA ALA A 21 15.53 4.05 0.22
C ALA A 21 15.40 5.51 -0.25
N VAL A 22 14.86 5.74 -1.45
CA VAL A 22 14.63 7.09 -1.99
C VAL A 22 13.19 7.57 -1.82
N ALA A 23 12.28 6.67 -1.45
CA ALA A 23 10.89 7.03 -1.17
C ALA A 23 10.79 7.84 0.14
N PRO A 24 9.82 8.75 0.27
CA PRO A 24 9.60 9.48 1.52
C PRO A 24 9.27 8.53 2.67
N ASP A 25 9.81 8.81 3.86
CA ASP A 25 9.48 8.06 5.08
C ASP A 25 8.16 8.60 5.69
N PRO A 26 7.12 7.78 5.87
CA PRO A 26 5.92 8.13 6.62
C PRO A 26 6.19 8.73 8.00
N ALA A 27 7.25 8.31 8.70
CA ALA A 27 7.62 8.86 10.01
C ALA A 27 8.08 10.32 9.94
N GLY A 28 8.47 10.80 8.75
CA GLY A 28 8.81 12.19 8.49
C GLY A 28 7.60 13.11 8.31
N CYS A 29 6.36 12.60 8.32
CA CYS A 29 5.17 13.43 8.24
C CYS A 29 4.97 14.28 9.51
N PRO A 30 4.60 15.58 9.38
CA PRO A 30 4.14 16.28 8.18
C PRO A 30 5.24 17.06 7.44
N THR A 31 6.52 16.85 7.77
CA THR A 31 7.64 17.67 7.25
C THR A 31 8.06 17.34 5.82
N VAL A 32 7.52 16.27 5.23
CA VAL A 32 7.73 15.84 3.84
C VAL A 32 6.55 16.27 2.94
N ASP A 33 6.48 15.71 1.72
CA ASP A 33 5.42 16.03 0.75
C ASP A 33 4.01 15.82 1.34
N LYS A 34 3.16 16.86 1.20
CA LYS A 34 1.80 16.86 1.76
C LYS A 34 0.92 15.76 1.20
N SER A 35 0.97 15.53 -0.12
CA SER A 35 0.15 14.51 -0.77
C SER A 35 0.55 13.11 -0.33
N PHE A 36 1.83 12.87 -0.14
CA PHE A 36 2.35 11.64 0.45
C PHE A 36 1.84 11.45 1.87
N CYS A 37 1.96 12.46 2.74
CA CYS A 37 1.49 12.37 4.12
C CYS A 37 -0.01 12.13 4.26
N GLU A 38 -0.82 12.82 3.45
CA GLU A 38 -2.27 12.57 3.39
C GLU A 38 -2.56 11.12 2.98
N THR A 39 -1.87 10.61 1.97
CA THR A 39 -2.04 9.22 1.50
C THR A 39 -1.64 8.24 2.59
N SER A 40 -0.48 8.43 3.22
CA SER A 40 0.00 7.58 4.32
C SER A 40 -0.99 7.55 5.49
N SER A 41 -1.55 8.69 5.86
CA SER A 41 -2.55 8.77 6.93
C SER A 41 -3.81 7.96 6.61
N LYS A 42 -4.33 8.05 5.38
CA LYS A 42 -5.53 7.27 5.00
C LYS A 42 -5.25 5.78 4.94
N ILE A 43 -4.07 5.39 4.45
CA ILE A 43 -3.65 4.00 4.43
C ILE A 43 -3.52 3.44 5.84
N GLN A 44 -3.01 4.22 6.80
CA GLN A 44 -2.99 3.82 8.21
C GLN A 44 -4.42 3.57 8.74
N GLU A 45 -5.36 4.47 8.47
CA GLU A 45 -6.76 4.32 8.88
C GLU A 45 -7.41 3.05 8.29
N VAL A 46 -7.09 2.71 7.03
CA VAL A 46 -7.52 1.44 6.41
C VAL A 46 -7.03 0.24 7.22
N TYR A 47 -5.76 0.21 7.63
CA TYR A 47 -5.23 -0.91 8.41
C TYR A 47 -5.78 -0.96 9.84
N GLU A 48 -6.09 0.17 10.46
CA GLU A 48 -6.75 0.23 11.76
C GLU A 48 -8.18 -0.36 11.69
N LYS A 49 -8.93 0.02 10.66
CA LYS A 49 -10.25 -0.57 10.37
C LYS A 49 -10.13 -2.08 10.11
N PHE A 50 -9.14 -2.49 9.33
CA PHE A 50 -8.90 -3.90 9.03
C PHE A 50 -8.52 -4.71 10.27
N SER A 51 -7.71 -4.14 11.17
CA SER A 51 -7.36 -4.72 12.46
C SER A 51 -8.61 -5.00 13.31
N THR A 52 -9.55 -4.06 13.33
CA THR A 52 -10.85 -4.22 14.01
C THR A 52 -11.66 -5.39 13.45
N LEU A 53 -11.70 -5.53 12.12
CA LEU A 53 -12.38 -6.65 11.44
C LEU A 53 -11.72 -7.99 11.78
N ILE A 54 -10.39 -8.07 11.77
CA ILE A 54 -9.65 -9.30 12.09
C ILE A 54 -9.97 -9.79 13.50
N CYS A 55 -10.11 -8.90 14.48
CA CYS A 55 -10.44 -9.25 15.86
C CYS A 55 -11.86 -9.84 16.01
N ALA A 56 -12.75 -9.60 15.05
CA ALA A 56 -14.15 -10.05 15.08
C ALA A 56 -14.40 -11.41 14.40
N VAL A 57 -13.38 -12.00 13.75
CA VAL A 57 -13.53 -13.24 12.97
C VAL A 57 -12.83 -14.45 13.61
N PRO A 58 -13.22 -15.70 13.28
CA PRO A 58 -12.50 -16.90 13.72
C PRO A 58 -11.05 -16.95 13.24
N GLN A 59 -10.18 -17.65 13.99
CA GLN A 59 -8.73 -17.71 13.75
C GLN A 59 -8.33 -18.11 12.32
N ALA A 60 -9.03 -19.07 11.70
CA ALA A 60 -8.74 -19.48 10.33
C ALA A 60 -8.94 -18.33 9.32
N LYS A 61 -10.04 -17.57 9.46
CA LYS A 61 -10.32 -16.39 8.65
C LYS A 61 -9.35 -15.24 8.94
N MET A 62 -8.93 -15.07 10.19
CA MET A 62 -7.90 -14.09 10.55
C MET A 62 -6.60 -14.31 9.76
N ALA A 63 -6.11 -15.55 9.65
CA ALA A 63 -4.85 -15.84 8.97
C ALA A 63 -4.92 -15.51 7.47
N GLU A 64 -6.01 -15.90 6.82
CA GLU A 64 -6.31 -15.57 5.43
C GLU A 64 -6.33 -14.05 5.21
N MET A 65 -7.09 -13.33 6.04
CA MET A 65 -7.22 -11.87 5.97
C MET A 65 -5.88 -11.16 6.18
N LYS A 66 -5.05 -11.60 7.13
CA LYS A 66 -3.71 -11.07 7.33
C LYS A 66 -2.81 -11.29 6.12
N GLY A 67 -2.92 -12.44 5.47
CA GLY A 67 -2.19 -12.76 4.24
C GLY A 67 -2.57 -11.82 3.09
N VAL A 68 -3.88 -11.64 2.86
CA VAL A 68 -4.39 -10.71 1.84
C VAL A 68 -3.91 -9.29 2.11
N ALA A 69 -4.09 -8.77 3.32
CA ALA A 69 -3.70 -7.40 3.64
C ALA A 69 -2.19 -7.19 3.53
N SER A 70 -1.38 -8.19 3.88
CA SER A 70 0.09 -8.13 3.74
C SER A 70 0.50 -8.09 2.26
N ASN A 71 -0.16 -8.89 1.41
CA ASN A 71 0.08 -8.87 -0.03
C ASN A 71 -0.31 -7.52 -0.65
N GLN A 72 -1.49 -6.99 -0.30
CA GLN A 72 -1.94 -5.67 -0.77
C GLN A 72 -1.00 -4.55 -0.30
N LYS A 73 -0.52 -4.62 0.95
CA LYS A 73 0.48 -3.68 1.48
C LYS A 73 1.75 -3.71 0.66
N TYR A 74 2.30 -4.90 0.42
CA TYR A 74 3.53 -5.07 -0.34
C TYR A 74 3.40 -4.51 -1.77
N VAL A 75 2.30 -4.82 -2.47
CA VAL A 75 2.06 -4.31 -3.82
C VAL A 75 1.91 -2.78 -3.83
N MET A 76 1.21 -2.21 -2.85
CA MET A 76 1.09 -0.76 -2.72
C MET A 76 2.42 -0.09 -2.42
N ASP A 77 3.16 -0.58 -1.43
CA ASP A 77 4.45 0.00 -1.04
C ASP A 77 5.43 -0.05 -2.21
N THR A 78 5.54 -1.19 -2.92
CA THR A 78 6.39 -1.32 -4.11
C THR A 78 5.95 -0.37 -5.24
N THR A 79 4.65 -0.28 -5.53
CA THR A 79 4.14 0.64 -6.58
C THR A 79 4.45 2.10 -6.26
N ILE A 80 4.28 2.53 -5.00
CA ILE A 80 4.59 3.89 -4.56
C ILE A 80 6.11 4.13 -4.60
N ASN A 81 6.92 3.19 -4.13
CA ASN A 81 8.37 3.31 -4.13
C ASN A 81 8.93 3.38 -5.56
N ASP A 82 8.44 2.54 -6.47
CA ASP A 82 8.82 2.56 -7.88
C ASP A 82 8.45 3.88 -8.55
N ALA A 83 7.27 4.43 -8.25
CA ALA A 83 6.88 5.75 -8.73
C ALA A 83 7.83 6.83 -8.21
N ASN A 84 8.19 6.81 -6.93
CA ASN A 84 9.14 7.76 -6.34
C ASN A 84 10.54 7.64 -6.95
N ALA A 85 11.01 6.42 -7.20
CA ALA A 85 12.32 6.17 -7.80
C ALA A 85 12.46 6.73 -9.23
N THR A 86 11.34 6.90 -9.96
CA THR A 86 11.38 7.56 -11.28
C THR A 86 11.65 9.07 -11.21
N GLY A 87 11.37 9.71 -10.07
CA GLY A 87 11.38 11.18 -9.93
C GLY A 87 10.30 11.91 -10.75
N ASP A 88 9.43 11.21 -11.48
CA ASP A 88 8.33 11.81 -12.24
C ASP A 88 7.21 12.25 -11.29
N LYS A 89 7.18 13.56 -11.01
CA LYS A 89 6.18 14.18 -10.13
C LYS A 89 4.74 13.91 -10.56
N LYS A 90 4.45 13.79 -11.87
CA LYS A 90 3.09 13.49 -12.35
C LYS A 90 2.72 12.05 -12.04
N LYS A 91 3.65 11.12 -12.29
CA LYS A 91 3.46 9.69 -11.97
C LYS A 91 3.27 9.49 -10.47
N ILE A 92 4.11 10.11 -9.65
CA ILE A 92 4.02 10.06 -8.18
C ILE A 92 2.65 10.58 -7.72
N ALA A 93 2.24 11.78 -8.16
CA ALA A 93 0.96 12.37 -7.79
C ALA A 93 -0.24 11.50 -8.22
N GLY A 94 -0.19 10.92 -9.42
CA GLY A 94 -1.22 10.02 -9.93
C GLY A 94 -1.39 8.76 -9.08
N ILE A 95 -0.28 8.08 -8.77
CA ILE A 95 -0.29 6.88 -7.92
C ILE A 95 -0.78 7.20 -6.50
N LEU A 96 -0.29 8.27 -5.88
CA LEU A 96 -0.75 8.68 -4.55
C LEU A 96 -2.24 9.01 -4.55
N ALA A 97 -2.73 9.72 -5.58
CA ALA A 97 -4.15 10.03 -5.70
C ALA A 97 -5.01 8.77 -5.88
N ALA A 98 -4.55 7.80 -6.67
CA ALA A 98 -5.24 6.52 -6.87
C ALA A 98 -5.35 5.73 -5.56
N TYR A 99 -4.26 5.60 -4.81
CA TYR A 99 -4.28 4.91 -3.50
C TYR A 99 -5.08 5.67 -2.45
N ARG A 100 -5.04 7.00 -2.45
CA ARG A 100 -5.90 7.81 -1.56
C ARG A 100 -7.38 7.58 -1.84
N LYS A 101 -7.78 7.54 -3.11
CA LYS A 101 -9.16 7.24 -3.52
C LYS A 101 -9.56 5.81 -3.16
N ALA A 102 -8.66 4.84 -3.33
CA ALA A 102 -8.88 3.47 -2.92
C ALA A 102 -9.06 3.35 -1.40
N ALA A 103 -8.22 4.04 -0.62
CA ALA A 103 -8.33 4.10 0.83
C ALA A 103 -9.68 4.68 1.28
N ASP A 104 -10.13 5.76 0.65
CA ASP A 104 -11.44 6.35 0.92
C ASP A 104 -12.60 5.37 0.70
N ALA A 105 -12.55 4.57 -0.37
CA ALA A 105 -13.55 3.54 -0.62
C ALA A 105 -13.56 2.47 0.50
N VAL A 106 -12.39 2.05 0.96
CA VAL A 106 -12.27 1.07 2.04
C VAL A 106 -12.75 1.63 3.37
N ILE A 107 -12.40 2.89 3.69
CA ILE A 107 -12.87 3.59 4.90
C ILE A 107 -14.39 3.74 4.90
N ALA A 108 -15.00 4.04 3.75
CA ALA A 108 -16.44 4.17 3.61
C ALA A 108 -17.21 2.82 3.62
N ALA A 109 -16.54 1.69 3.35
CA ALA A 109 -17.18 0.39 3.25
C ALA A 109 -17.83 -0.09 4.57
N ALA A 110 -18.86 -0.92 4.50
CA ALA A 110 -19.34 -1.63 5.68
C ALA A 110 -18.25 -2.59 6.20
N LEU A 111 -18.20 -2.83 7.52
CA LEU A 111 -17.15 -3.66 8.13
C LEU A 111 -17.03 -5.04 7.46
N ALA A 112 -18.18 -5.69 7.17
CA ALA A 112 -18.25 -6.98 6.49
C ALA A 112 -17.70 -6.98 5.05
N GLU A 113 -17.74 -5.85 4.36
CA GLU A 113 -17.29 -5.70 2.96
C GLU A 113 -15.84 -5.18 2.86
N THR A 114 -15.23 -4.79 3.98
CA THR A 114 -13.91 -4.12 4.00
C THR A 114 -12.84 -4.91 3.24
N LEU A 115 -12.76 -6.24 3.43
CA LEU A 115 -11.76 -7.08 2.76
C LEU A 115 -11.92 -7.03 1.24
N LYS A 116 -13.15 -7.27 0.75
CA LYS A 116 -13.47 -7.26 -0.67
C LYS A 116 -13.20 -5.90 -1.30
N VAL A 117 -13.66 -4.82 -0.66
CA VAL A 117 -13.44 -3.45 -1.15
C VAL A 117 -11.95 -3.11 -1.16
N MET A 118 -11.17 -3.56 -0.17
CA MET A 118 -9.72 -3.36 -0.14
C MET A 118 -9.05 -4.06 -1.32
N GLU A 119 -9.35 -5.32 -1.57
CA GLU A 119 -8.80 -6.08 -2.70
C GLU A 119 -9.12 -5.40 -4.04
N GLU A 120 -10.39 -5.08 -4.29
CA GLU A 120 -10.84 -4.48 -5.55
C GLU A 120 -10.25 -3.07 -5.75
N ALA A 121 -10.31 -2.22 -4.72
CA ALA A 121 -9.87 -0.84 -4.84
C ALA A 121 -8.35 -0.71 -4.93
N PHE A 122 -7.59 -1.49 -4.17
CA PHE A 122 -6.13 -1.43 -4.21
C PHE A 122 -5.59 -2.04 -5.51
N MET A 123 -6.22 -3.09 -6.02
CA MET A 123 -5.94 -3.62 -7.36
C MET A 123 -6.29 -2.62 -8.46
N ALA A 124 -7.41 -1.89 -8.35
CA ALA A 124 -7.73 -0.85 -9.32
C ALA A 124 -6.69 0.30 -9.31
N ALA A 125 -6.13 0.62 -8.15
CA ALA A 125 -5.10 1.65 -7.99
C ALA A 125 -3.75 1.27 -8.62
N THR A 126 -3.42 -0.03 -8.73
CA THR A 126 -2.19 -0.48 -9.42
C THR A 126 -2.32 -0.43 -10.94
N VAL A 127 -3.53 -0.61 -11.48
CA VAL A 127 -3.79 -0.74 -12.93
C VAL A 127 -4.01 0.62 -13.63
N HIS A 128 -4.39 1.68 -12.90
CA HIS A 128 -4.70 2.99 -13.49
C HIS A 128 -3.70 4.11 -13.10
N PRO A 129 -2.49 4.15 -13.68
CA PRO A 129 -1.65 5.35 -13.61
C PRO A 129 -2.01 6.42 -14.67
N HIS A 130 -2.96 6.14 -15.57
CA HIS A 130 -3.35 7.05 -16.66
C HIS A 130 -4.87 7.16 -16.82
N ALA A 131 -5.43 8.22 -16.26
CA ALA A 131 -6.58 8.95 -16.81
C ALA A 131 -6.36 10.44 -16.54
#